data_AF-A0A497EPT1-F1
#
_entry.id   AF-A0A497EPT1-F1
#
_cell.length_a   1.000
_cell.length_b   1.000
_cell.length_c   1.000
_cell.angle_alpha   90.00
_cell.angle_beta   90.00
_cell.angle_gamma   90.00
#
_symmetry.space_group_name_H-M   'P 1'
#
loop_
_entity.id
_entity.type
_entity.pdbx_description
1 polymer ?
#
loop_
_entity_poly.entity_id
_entity_poly.type
_entity_poly.pdbx_seq_one_letter_code
_entity_poly.pdbx_strand_id
1 'polypeptide(L)' 'MSLEDKFRELHEYRERSKLGGGTEAIEKQHKAGKLTARERLDRLLDPGSFFEMDAFVTHRC' A
#
# COMPACT_ATOMS: atom_id res chain seq x y z
N MET A 1 -22.70 11.52 -8.30
CA MET A 1 -21.92 10.34 -7.88
C MET A 1 -22.84 9.37 -7.19
N SER A 2 -22.97 8.17 -7.74
CA SER A 2 -23.68 7.07 -7.08
C SER A 2 -22.87 6.50 -5.91
N LEU A 3 -23.47 5.57 -5.18
CA LEU A 3 -22.77 4.82 -4.13
C LEU A 3 -21.67 3.94 -4.75
N GLU A 4 -21.95 3.33 -5.90
CA GLU A 4 -20.99 2.52 -6.65
C GLU A 4 -19.77 3.34 -7.09
N ASP A 5 -19.98 4.58 -7.54
CA ASP A 5 -18.87 5.48 -7.92
C ASP A 5 -17.93 5.73 -6.73
N LYS A 6 -18.48 5.94 -5.53
CA LYS A 6 -17.69 6.17 -4.31
C LYS A 6 -16.91 4.94 -3.88
N PHE A 7 -17.49 3.75 -4.01
CA PHE A 7 -16.78 2.51 -3.71
C PHE A 7 -15.62 2.26 -4.68
N ARG A 8 -15.82 2.54 -5.97
CA ARG A 8 -14.74 2.47 -6.97
C ARG A 8 -13.60 3.41 -6.62
N GLU A 9 -13.91 4.67 -6.31
CA GLU A 9 -12.92 5.67 -5.92
C GLU A 9 -12.13 5.21 -4.67
N LEU A 10 -12.81 4.71 -3.64
CA LEU A 10 -12.15 4.17 -2.44
C LEU A 10 -11.21 3.00 -2.76
N HIS A 11 -11.62 2.09 -3.66
CA HIS A 11 -10.79 0.98 -4.09
C HIS A 11 -9.52 1.48 -4.81
N GLU A 12 -9.66 2.45 -5.71
CA GLU A 12 -8.51 3.06 -6.40
C GLU A 12 -7.54 3.74 -5.43
N TYR A 13 -8.04 4.45 -4.42
CA TYR A 13 -7.20 5.05 -3.37
C TYR A 13 -6.43 3.99 -2.56
N ARG A 14 -7.06 2.86 -2.24
CA ARG A 14 -6.39 1.75 -1.55
C ARG A 14 -5.24 1.19 -2.38
N GLU A 15 -5.48 0.93 -3.67
CA GLU A 15 -4.44 0.41 -4.55
C GLU A 15 -3.30 1.42 -4.73
N ARG A 16 -3.61 2.72 -4.83
CA ARG A 16 -2.59 3.76 -4.92
C ARG A 16 -1.73 3.85 -3.65
N SER A 17 -2.33 3.76 -2.46
CA SER A 17 -1.60 3.72 -1.19
C SER A 17 -0.65 2.52 -1.09
N LYS A 18 -1.06 1.37 -1.64
CA LYS A 18 -0.23 0.14 -1.66
C LYS A 18 1.06 0.32 -2.45
N LEU A 19 1.04 1.12 -3.51
CA LEU A 19 2.22 1.40 -4.34
C LEU A 19 3.29 2.25 -3.62
N GLY A 20 2.93 2.98 -2.55
CA GLY A 20 3.88 3.79 -1.78
C GLY A 20 4.67 4.77 -2.66
N GLY A 21 5.99 4.59 -2.73
CA GLY A 21 6.89 5.40 -3.55
C GLY A 21 6.80 5.16 -5.07
N GLY A 22 5.84 4.34 -5.53
CA GLY A 22 5.65 3.98 -6.93
C GLY A 22 6.42 2.71 -7.33
N THR A 23 6.11 2.22 -8.54
CA THR A 23 6.67 0.98 -9.09
C THR A 23 8.20 1.03 -9.20
N GLU A 24 8.77 2.18 -9.58
CA GLU A 24 10.22 2.37 -9.70
C GLU A 24 10.95 2.17 -8.35
N ALA A 25 10.37 2.68 -7.26
CA ALA A 25 10.95 2.53 -5.92
C ALA A 25 10.87 1.07 -5.43
N ILE A 26 9.76 0.37 -5.74
CA ILE A 26 9.59 -1.05 -5.45
C ILE A 26 10.65 -1.86 -6.20
N GLU A 27 10.79 -1.64 -7.51
CA GLU A 27 11.81 -2.33 -8.31
C GLU A 27 13.22 -2.05 -7.81
N LYS A 28 13.53 -0.81 -7.45
CA LYS A 28 14.84 -0.45 -6.89
C LYS A 28 15.13 -1.23 -5.61
N GLN A 29 14.14 -1.42 -4.75
CA GLN A 29 14.27 -2.19 -3.51
C GLN A 29 14.54 -3.67 -3.82
N HIS A 30 13.79 -4.26 -4.74
CA HIS A 30 13.99 -5.65 -5.16
C HIS A 30 15.33 -5.87 -5.85
N LYS A 31 15.77 -4.95 -6.72
CA LYS A 31 17.10 -4.95 -7.36
C LYS A 31 18.24 -4.88 -6.35
N ALA A 32 18.00 -4.24 -5.19
CA ALA A 32 18.94 -4.21 -4.07
C ALA A 32 18.88 -5.48 -3.18
N GLY A 33 18.11 -6.51 -3.55
CA GLY A 33 17.94 -7.73 -2.77
C GLY A 33 17.11 -7.56 -1.50
N LYS A 34 16.35 -6.47 -1.41
CA LYS A 34 15.55 -6.12 -0.22
C LYS A 34 14.06 -6.29 -0.51
N LEU A 35 13.32 -6.60 0.56
CA LEU A 35 11.86 -6.58 0.56
C LEU A 35 11.33 -5.16 0.77
N THR A 36 10.14 -4.88 0.24
CA THR A 36 9.35 -3.67 0.55
C THR A 36 8.87 -3.69 2.00
N ALA A 37 8.33 -2.58 2.50
CA ALA A 37 7.83 -2.50 3.87
C ALA A 37 6.68 -3.49 4.10
N ARG A 38 5.71 -3.58 3.18
CA ARG A 38 4.57 -4.50 3.29
C ARG A 38 4.98 -5.97 3.18
N GLU A 39 5.89 -6.29 2.25
CA GLU A 39 6.44 -7.65 2.14
C GLU A 39 7.17 -8.13 3.41
N ARG A 40 7.78 -7.21 4.17
CA ARG A 40 8.40 -7.55 5.46
C ARG A 40 7.35 -7.87 6.51
N LEU A 41 6.24 -7.13 6.53
CA LEU A 41 5.11 -7.39 7.43
C LEU A 41 4.48 -8.75 7.12
N ASP A 42 4.28 -9.06 5.84
CA ASP A 42 3.72 -10.34 5.40
C ASP A 42 4.58 -11.55 5.80
N ARG A 43 5.89 -11.36 5.95
CA ARG A 43 6.79 -12.41 6.46
C ARG A 43 6.87 -12.50 7.97
N LEU A 44 6.58 -11.41 8.67
CA LEU A 44 6.72 -11.32 10.12
C LEU A 44 5.44 -11.74 10.85
N LEU A 45 4.29 -11.39 10.29
CA LEU A 45 2.99 -11.55 10.93
C LEU A 45 2.28 -12.80 10.42
N ASP A 46 1.39 -13.35 11.25
CA ASP A 46 0.56 -14.47 10.84
C ASP A 46 -0.35 -14.05 9.67
N PRO A 47 -0.55 -14.92 8.65
CA PRO A 47 -1.38 -14.59 7.50
C PRO A 47 -2.79 -14.12 7.91
N GLY A 48 -3.19 -12.95 7.40
CA GLY A 48 -4.51 -12.36 7.67
C GLY A 48 -4.66 -11.66 9.02
N SER A 49 -3.62 -11.61 9.85
CA SER A 49 -3.65 -10.90 11.14
C SER A 49 -3.37 -9.40 11.04
N PHE A 50 -2.76 -8.94 9.94
CA PHE A 50 -2.37 -7.55 9.77
C PHE A 50 -3.57 -6.63 9.52
N PHE A 51 -3.73 -5.62 10.37
CA PHE A 51 -4.70 -4.54 10.20
C PHE A 51 -3.98 -3.20 10.06
N GLU A 52 -4.09 -2.58 8.87
CA GLU A 52 -3.41 -1.33 8.55
C GLU A 52 -4.22 -0.13 9.04
N MET A 53 -3.58 0.74 9.83
CA MET A 53 -4.12 2.04 10.21
C MET A 53 -3.45 3.14 9.40
N ASP A 54 -4.15 4.27 9.22
CA ASP A 54 -3.59 5.48 8.60
C ASP A 54 -3.04 5.30 7.16
N ALA A 55 -3.58 4.33 6.41
CA ALA A 55 -3.14 4.02 5.04
C ALA A 55 -3.27 5.18 4.04
N PHE A 56 -4.07 6.21 4.35
CA PHE A 56 -4.31 7.37 3.47
C PHE A 56 -3.65 8.66 3.96
N VAL A 57 -2.82 8.61 5.01
CA VAL A 57 -2.17 9.80 5.54
C VAL A 57 -1.19 10.37 4.51
N THR A 58 -1.28 11.67 4.29
CA THR A 58 -0.36 12.44 3.44
C THR A 58 0.35 13.50 4.25
N HIS A 59 1.52 13.90 3.74
CA HIS A 59 2.27 15.04 4.25
C HIS A 59 1.52 16.36 4.03
N ARG A 60 1.83 17.39 4.84
CA ARG A 60 1.15 18.69 4.82
C ARG A 60 1.82 19.78 3.96
N CYS A 61 2.99 19.52 3.38
CA CYS A 61 3.73 20.50 2.57
C CYS A 61 3.97 20.03 1.13
#